data_AF-A0ABD2PAB7-F1
#
_entry.id   AF-A0ABD2PAB7-F1
#
_cell.length_a   1.000
_cell.length_b   1.000
_cell.length_c   1.000
_cell.angle_alpha   90.00
_cell.angle_beta   90.00
_cell.angle_gamma   90.00
#
_symmetry.space_group_name_H-M   'P 1'
#
loop_
_entity.id
_entity.type
_entity.pdbx_description
1 polymer ?
#
loop_
_entity_poly.entity_id
_entity_poly.type
_entity_poly.pdbx_seq_one_letter_code
_entity_poly.pdbx_strand_id
1 'polypeptide(L)'
;MGVVRKQEELEIVTVYKYLRTVISNYGKIDLEIARRQEIVNIYYAIDKKILSKLEIDKTTKSQVYNTIALSSILYVSKVWVRLKMPEQKLNAIKTKFFRRITEKTKCNKIKNSNKPVKQKPIMRYFQYGQLNWFGHIKRMDS
;
A
#
# COMPACT_ATOMS: atom_id res chain seq x y z
N MET A 1 -30.91 17.68 4.24
CA MET A 1 -30.62 19.11 4.08
C MET A 1 -29.48 19.25 3.08
N GLY A 2 -29.75 19.83 1.91
CA GLY A 2 -28.75 20.06 0.87
C GLY A 2 -27.88 21.28 1.20
N VAL A 3 -26.58 21.19 0.92
CA VAL A 3 -25.64 22.30 1.08
C VAL A 3 -25.65 23.10 -0.23
N VAL A 4 -26.07 24.36 -0.19
CA VAL A 4 -26.20 25.22 -1.37
C VAL A 4 -24.96 26.11 -1.52
N ARG A 5 -24.36 26.14 -2.71
CA ARG A 5 -23.44 27.22 -3.11
C ARG A 5 -23.77 27.62 -4.55
N LYS A 6 -24.25 28.86 -4.72
CA LYS A 6 -24.60 29.58 -5.97
C LYS A 6 -25.26 28.73 -7.09
N GLN A 7 -26.59 28.78 -7.12
CA GLN A 7 -27.50 28.59 -8.27
C GLN A 7 -27.61 27.23 -8.98
N GLU A 8 -27.02 26.14 -8.48
CA GLU A 8 -27.38 24.79 -8.92
C GLU A 8 -27.62 23.86 -7.71
N GLU A 9 -28.70 23.07 -7.77
CA GLU A 9 -28.96 22.03 -6.77
C GLU A 9 -27.93 20.91 -6.92
N LEU A 10 -27.06 20.74 -5.91
CA LEU A 10 -26.06 19.68 -5.93
C LEU A 10 -26.72 18.33 -5.68
N GLU A 11 -26.54 17.40 -6.60
CA GLU A 11 -27.00 16.02 -6.47
C GLU A 11 -26.36 15.34 -5.25
N ILE A 12 -27.20 14.81 -4.35
CA ILE A 12 -26.72 14.06 -3.18
C ILE A 12 -26.40 12.63 -3.61
N VAL A 13 -25.13 12.37 -3.88
CA VAL A 13 -24.65 11.03 -4.24
C VAL A 13 -24.21 10.26 -2.99
N THR A 14 -24.61 8.98 -2.89
CA THR A 14 -24.23 8.10 -1.76
C THR A 14 -22.76 7.71 -1.77
N VAL A 15 -22.16 7.61 -2.96
CA VAL A 15 -20.76 7.29 -3.19
C VAL A 15 -20.19 8.23 -4.25
N TYR A 16 -19.31 9.12 -3.84
CA TYR A 16 -18.60 10.03 -4.73
C TYR A 16 -17.16 9.57 -4.94
N LYS A 17 -16.73 9.47 -6.20
CA LYS A 17 -15.34 9.16 -6.54
C LYS A 17 -14.61 10.45 -6.88
N TYR A 18 -13.69 10.85 -6.02
CA TYR A 18 -12.79 11.96 -6.30
C TYR A 18 -11.36 11.45 -6.49
N LEU A 19 -10.81 11.65 -7.69
CA LEU A 19 -9.48 11.14 -8.06
C LEU A 19 -9.33 9.63 -7.78
N ARG A 20 -8.66 9.29 -6.66
CA ARG A 20 -8.38 7.92 -6.17
C ARG A 20 -8.98 7.65 -4.78
N THR A 21 -9.87 8.52 -4.32
CA THR A 21 -10.56 8.42 -3.04
C THR A 21 -12.04 8.21 -3.31
N VAL A 22 -12.64 7.29 -2.56
CA VAL A 22 -14.08 7.06 -2.60
C VAL A 22 -14.64 7.62 -1.29
N ILE A 23 -15.44 8.65 -1.41
CA ILE A 23 -16.11 9.31 -0.29
C ILE A 23 -17.53 8.74 -0.26
N SER A 24 -17.87 8.05 0.82
CA SER A 24 -19.22 7.54 1.04
C SER A 24 -19.91 8.39 2.09
N ASN A 25 -21.20 8.70 1.85
CA ASN A 25 -22.03 9.43 2.81
C ASN A 25 -22.15 8.69 4.15
N TYR A 26 -22.10 7.35 4.13
CA TYR A 26 -22.27 6.50 5.32
C TYR A 26 -21.04 6.48 6.23
N GLY A 27 -19.96 7.21 5.89
CA GLY A 27 -18.70 7.21 6.65
C GLY A 27 -17.94 5.88 6.61
N LYS A 28 -18.37 4.90 5.80
CA LYS A 28 -17.71 3.60 5.69
C LYS A 28 -16.51 3.65 4.74
N ILE A 29 -15.32 3.58 5.34
CA ILE A 29 -14.01 3.54 4.63
C ILE A 29 -13.76 2.18 3.92
N ASP A 30 -14.62 1.19 4.10
CA ASP A 30 -14.36 -0.18 3.63
C ASP A 30 -14.32 -0.29 2.09
N LEU A 31 -15.13 0.51 1.39
CA LEU A 31 -15.10 0.63 -0.08
C LEU A 31 -13.77 1.23 -0.57
N GLU A 32 -13.24 2.21 0.15
CA GLU A 32 -11.96 2.85 -0.14
C GLU A 32 -10.80 1.88 0.11
N ILE A 33 -10.88 1.08 1.19
CA ILE A 33 -9.90 0.02 1.50
C ILE A 33 -9.90 -1.06 0.44
N ALA A 34 -11.07 -1.55 0.04
CA ALA A 34 -11.20 -2.59 -0.99
C ALA A 34 -10.59 -2.12 -2.31
N ARG A 35 -10.91 -0.89 -2.74
CA ARG A 35 -10.36 -0.31 -3.97
C ARG A 35 -8.84 -0.12 -3.89
N ARG A 36 -8.30 0.22 -2.72
CA ARG A 36 -6.86 0.40 -2.52
C ARG A 36 -6.07 -0.88 -2.22
N GLN A 37 -6.71 -2.04 -2.25
CA GLN A 37 -5.99 -3.32 -2.39
C GLN A 37 -5.22 -3.44 -3.72
N GLU A 38 -5.23 -2.41 -4.56
CA GLU A 38 -4.35 -2.22 -5.73
C GLU A 38 -2.87 -2.55 -5.48
N ILE A 39 -2.34 -2.48 -4.26
CA ILE A 39 -0.99 -2.98 -3.94
C ILE A 39 -0.82 -4.45 -4.38
N VAL A 40 -1.86 -5.26 -4.21
CA VAL A 40 -1.90 -6.66 -4.64
C VAL A 40 -1.89 -6.76 -6.16
N ASN A 41 -2.59 -5.87 -6.87
CA ASN A 41 -2.59 -5.83 -8.33
C ASN A 41 -1.23 -5.39 -8.88
N ILE A 42 -0.61 -4.38 -8.25
CA ILE A 42 0.74 -3.93 -8.56
C ILE A 42 1.73 -5.08 -8.38
N TYR A 43 1.62 -5.86 -7.29
CA TYR A 43 2.42 -7.07 -7.12
C TYR A 43 2.29 -8.00 -8.33
N TYR A 44 1.08 -8.32 -8.78
CA TYR A 44 0.89 -9.26 -9.90
C TYR A 44 1.42 -8.71 -11.22
N ALA A 45 1.27 -7.41 -11.46
CA ALA A 45 1.81 -6.74 -12.64
C ALA A 45 3.36 -6.82 -12.68
N ILE A 46 4.01 -6.59 -11.53
CA ILE A 46 5.47 -6.68 -11.40
C ILE A 46 5.94 -8.13 -11.43
N ASP A 47 5.21 -9.05 -10.80
CA ASP A 47 5.52 -10.48 -10.77
C ASP A 47 5.61 -11.03 -12.19
N LYS A 48 4.61 -10.74 -13.03
CA LYS A 48 4.56 -11.20 -14.43
C LYS A 48 5.72 -10.68 -15.27
N LYS A 49 6.18 -9.45 -15.03
CA LYS A 49 7.18 -8.78 -15.89
C LYS A 49 8.62 -8.99 -15.42
N ILE A 50 8.85 -9.02 -14.12
CA ILE A 50 10.19 -8.92 -13.52
C ILE A 50 10.44 -10.07 -12.54
N LEU A 51 9.60 -10.25 -11.52
CA LEU A 51 9.96 -11.15 -10.42
C LEU A 51 9.88 -12.64 -10.79
N SER A 52 9.08 -13.00 -11.79
CA SER A 52 8.98 -14.36 -12.31
C SER A 52 10.17 -14.77 -13.18
N LYS A 53 10.91 -13.79 -13.74
CA LYS A 53 12.01 -14.06 -14.68
C LYS A 53 13.26 -14.50 -13.92
N LEU A 54 13.78 -15.68 -14.25
CA LEU A 54 15.01 -16.21 -13.65
C LEU A 54 16.27 -15.52 -14.18
N GLU A 55 16.19 -14.90 -15.35
CA GLU A 55 17.30 -14.16 -15.99
C GLU A 55 17.68 -12.87 -15.24
N ILE A 56 16.78 -12.33 -14.42
CA ILE A 56 16.98 -11.08 -13.70
C ILE A 56 17.65 -11.35 -12.37
N ASP A 57 18.75 -10.65 -12.12
CA ASP A 57 19.50 -10.78 -10.88
C ASP A 57 18.67 -10.42 -9.64
N LYS A 58 19.01 -11.08 -8.53
CA LYS A 58 18.34 -10.93 -7.22
C LYS A 58 18.50 -9.52 -6.67
N THR A 59 19.62 -8.85 -6.93
CA THR A 59 19.85 -7.46 -6.50
C THR A 59 18.90 -6.51 -7.22
N THR A 60 18.73 -6.66 -8.54
CA THR A 60 17.78 -5.87 -9.35
C THR A 60 16.34 -6.12 -8.90
N LYS A 61 15.95 -7.38 -8.67
CA LYS A 61 14.61 -7.72 -8.12
C LYS A 61 14.38 -7.06 -6.75
N SER A 62 15.41 -6.99 -5.91
CA SER A 62 15.37 -6.33 -4.59
C SER A 62 15.23 -4.80 -4.71
N GLN A 63 15.95 -4.18 -5.65
CA GLN A 63 15.80 -2.75 -5.95
C GLN A 63 14.38 -2.43 -6.43
N VAL A 64 13.84 -3.20 -7.37
CA VAL A 64 12.45 -3.02 -7.86
C VAL A 64 11.44 -3.10 -6.72
N TYR A 65 11.61 -4.05 -5.79
CA TYR A 65 10.77 -4.13 -4.59
C TYR A 65 10.91 -2.87 -3.72
N ASN A 66 12.14 -2.42 -3.44
CA ASN A 66 12.36 -1.22 -2.64
C ASN A 66 11.76 0.03 -3.30
N THR A 67 11.86 0.17 -4.61
CA THR A 67 11.36 1.34 -5.31
C THR A 67 9.84 1.34 -5.45
N ILE A 68 9.22 0.21 -5.82
CA ILE A 68 7.79 0.18 -6.14
C ILE A 68 6.93 -0.28 -4.96
N ALA A 69 7.32 -1.38 -4.30
CA ALA A 69 6.50 -1.94 -3.23
C ALA A 69 6.57 -1.07 -1.97
N LEU A 70 7.77 -0.64 -1.54
CA LEU A 70 7.89 0.25 -0.38
C LEU A 70 7.27 1.63 -0.64
N SER A 71 7.44 2.23 -1.83
CA SER A 71 6.78 3.50 -2.15
C SER A 71 5.26 3.38 -2.10
N SER A 72 4.70 2.28 -2.62
CA SER A 72 3.26 2.00 -2.52
C SER A 72 2.80 1.89 -1.07
N ILE A 73 3.56 1.17 -0.22
CA ILE A 73 3.27 1.05 1.21
C ILE A 73 3.34 2.41 1.93
N LEU A 74 4.36 3.23 1.61
CA LEU A 74 4.51 4.56 2.19
C LEU A 74 3.37 5.49 1.77
N TYR A 75 2.98 5.48 0.50
CA TYR A 75 1.81 6.23 0.03
C TYR A 75 0.54 5.80 0.78
N VAL A 76 0.31 4.49 0.85
CA VAL A 76 -0.82 3.90 1.56
C VAL A 76 -0.84 4.30 3.04
N SER A 77 0.32 4.39 3.69
CA SER A 77 0.41 4.81 5.09
C SER A 77 -0.03 6.25 5.36
N LYS A 78 0.06 7.14 4.37
CA LYS A 78 -0.40 8.54 4.50
C LYS A 78 -1.92 8.64 4.48
N VAL A 79 -2.57 7.78 3.69
CA VAL A 79 -4.01 7.86 3.44
C VAL A 79 -4.81 6.91 4.33
N TRP A 80 -4.19 5.88 4.90
CA TRP A 80 -4.89 4.87 5.70
C TRP A 80 -4.81 5.17 7.19
N VAL A 81 -5.98 5.17 7.84
CA VAL A 81 -6.10 5.19 9.31
C VAL A 81 -5.69 3.82 9.86
N ARG A 82 -4.81 3.83 10.88
CA ARG A 82 -4.15 2.64 11.48
C ARG A 82 -5.12 1.50 11.84
N LEU A 83 -6.37 1.80 12.16
CA LEU A 83 -7.33 0.86 12.73
C LEU A 83 -7.80 -0.28 11.80
N LYS A 84 -7.61 -0.19 10.47
CA LYS A 84 -8.29 -1.12 9.54
C LYS A 84 -7.40 -2.06 8.71
N MET A 85 -6.06 -1.99 8.81
CA MET A 85 -5.20 -2.99 8.17
C MET A 85 -4.86 -4.12 9.11
N PRO A 86 -5.17 -5.38 8.76
CA PRO A 86 -4.57 -6.51 9.45
C PRO A 86 -3.08 -6.50 9.11
N GLU A 87 -2.22 -6.31 10.11
CA GLU A 87 -0.76 -6.37 9.94
C GLU A 87 -0.33 -7.67 9.23
N GLN A 88 -1.10 -8.73 9.48
CA GLN A 88 -0.97 -10.04 8.83
C GLN A 88 -1.06 -9.96 7.30
N LYS A 89 -1.97 -9.15 6.73
CA LYS A 89 -2.10 -8.99 5.27
C LYS A 89 -0.89 -8.30 4.67
N LEU A 90 -0.40 -7.22 5.31
CA LEU A 90 0.82 -6.53 4.87
C LEU A 90 2.04 -7.46 4.93
N ASN A 91 2.17 -8.23 6.02
CA ASN A 91 3.23 -9.21 6.17
C ASN A 91 3.13 -10.33 5.13
N ALA A 92 1.93 -10.78 4.77
CA ALA A 92 1.71 -11.78 3.73
C ALA A 92 2.15 -11.27 2.36
N ILE A 93 1.78 -10.02 1.99
CA ILE A 93 2.20 -9.39 0.72
C ILE A 93 3.74 -9.27 0.66
N LYS A 94 4.36 -8.75 1.73
CA LYS A 94 5.83 -8.65 1.81
C LYS A 94 6.52 -10.00 1.67
N THR A 95 6.00 -11.01 2.35
CA THR A 95 6.54 -12.37 2.28
C THR A 95 6.41 -12.94 0.87
N LYS A 96 5.32 -12.64 0.16
CA LYS A 96 5.11 -13.05 -1.23
C LYS A 96 6.15 -12.45 -2.17
N PHE A 97 6.45 -11.15 -2.03
CA PHE A 97 7.54 -10.50 -2.76
C PHE A 97 8.89 -11.17 -2.49
N PHE A 98 9.24 -11.41 -1.22
CA PHE A 98 10.51 -12.05 -0.90
C PHE A 98 10.63 -13.48 -1.41
N ARG A 99 9.54 -14.26 -1.40
CA ARG A 99 9.53 -15.60 -2.01
C ARG A 99 9.95 -15.53 -3.47
N ARG A 100 9.44 -14.56 -4.22
CA ARG A 100 9.82 -14.38 -5.62
C ARG A 100 11.26 -13.91 -5.81
N ILE A 101 11.70 -12.92 -5.03
CA ILE A 101 13.09 -12.41 -5.11
C ILE A 101 14.10 -13.52 -4.77
N THR A 102 13.79 -14.36 -3.79
CA THR A 102 14.67 -15.47 -3.37
C THR A 102 14.45 -16.75 -4.16
N GLU A 103 13.53 -16.74 -5.13
CA GLU A 103 13.15 -17.90 -5.95
C GLU A 103 12.69 -19.11 -5.11
N LYS A 104 12.09 -18.84 -3.93
CA LYS A 104 11.60 -19.86 -3.01
C LYS A 104 10.11 -20.08 -3.15
N THR A 105 9.72 -21.34 -3.31
CA THR A 105 8.32 -21.79 -3.36
C THR A 105 7.65 -21.73 -1.99
N LYS A 106 6.32 -21.96 -1.94
CA LYS A 106 5.57 -22.01 -0.68
C LYS A 106 6.11 -23.05 0.31
N CYS A 107 6.53 -24.21 -0.22
CA CYS A 107 7.08 -25.34 0.53
C CYS A 107 8.41 -25.01 1.22
N ASN A 108 9.20 -24.12 0.64
CA ASN A 108 10.47 -23.70 1.23
C ASN A 108 10.19 -22.70 2.36
N LYS A 109 10.42 -23.11 3.61
CA LYS A 109 10.41 -22.20 4.77
C LYS A 109 11.51 -21.14 4.58
N ILE A 110 11.11 -19.87 4.43
CA ILE A 110 12.06 -18.77 4.40
C ILE A 110 12.51 -18.49 5.84
N LYS A 111 13.74 -18.91 6.19
CA LYS A 111 14.41 -18.44 7.41
C LYS A 111 14.66 -16.93 7.32
N ASN A 112 14.59 -16.21 8.45
CA ASN A 112 14.86 -14.77 8.51
C ASN A 112 16.23 -14.39 7.93
N SER A 113 17.23 -15.26 8.06
CA SER A 113 18.58 -15.09 7.50
C SER A 113 18.63 -15.07 5.97
N ASN A 114 17.65 -15.68 5.31
CA ASN A 114 17.60 -15.79 3.85
C ASN A 114 16.84 -14.62 3.18
N LYS A 115 16.48 -13.58 3.94
CA LYS A 115 15.85 -12.38 3.37
C LYS A 115 16.94 -11.56 2.66
N PRO A 116 16.72 -11.14 1.39
CA PRO A 116 17.76 -10.57 0.55
C PRO A 116 18.32 -9.21 1.01
N VAL A 117 17.80 -8.62 2.11
CA VAL A 117 18.29 -7.40 2.78
C VAL A 117 17.87 -7.45 4.26
N LYS A 118 18.65 -6.85 5.18
CA LYS A 118 18.23 -6.53 6.57
C LYS A 118 17.06 -5.53 6.56
N GLN A 119 15.87 -5.99 6.20
CA GLN A 119 14.69 -5.13 6.13
C GLN A 119 13.98 -5.06 7.47
N LYS A 120 13.74 -3.84 7.94
CA LYS A 120 12.85 -3.55 9.08
C LYS A 120 11.46 -4.16 8.85
N PRO A 121 10.69 -4.47 9.92
CA PRO A 121 9.30 -4.90 9.80
C PRO A 121 8.50 -3.94 8.90
N ILE A 122 7.59 -4.46 8.08
CA ILE A 122 6.81 -3.61 7.16
C ILE A 122 6.02 -2.53 7.90
N MET A 123 5.57 -2.86 9.10
CA MET A 123 4.85 -1.95 9.99
C MET A 123 5.70 -0.74 10.40
N ARG A 124 7.02 -0.90 10.53
CA ARG A 124 7.91 0.24 10.84
C ARG A 124 7.90 1.25 9.70
N TYR A 125 7.99 0.81 8.44
CA TYR A 125 7.90 1.71 7.28
C TYR A 125 6.55 2.44 7.24
N PHE A 126 5.47 1.73 7.53
CA PHE A 126 4.14 2.30 7.60
C PHE A 126 4.02 3.38 8.70
N GLN A 127 4.52 3.09 9.91
CA GLN A 127 4.55 4.05 11.02
C GLN A 127 5.42 5.27 10.71
N TYR A 128 6.59 5.07 10.09
CA TYR A 128 7.45 6.19 9.66
C TYR A 128 6.74 7.08 8.65
N GLY A 129 6.03 6.50 7.67
CA GLY A 129 5.25 7.27 6.71
C GLY A 129 4.14 8.09 7.37
N GLN A 130 3.46 7.53 8.37
CA GLN A 130 2.46 8.25 9.17
C GLN A 130 3.07 9.41 9.96
N LEU A 131 4.18 9.19 10.65
CA LEU A 131 4.85 10.23 11.44
C LEU A 131 5.38 11.36 10.54
N ASN A 132 5.95 11.02 9.40
CA ASN A 132 6.41 12.02 8.43
C ASN A 132 5.26 12.86 7.88
N TRP A 133 4.11 12.24 7.61
CA TRP A 133 2.91 12.94 7.17
C TRP A 133 2.32 13.83 8.27
N PHE A 134 2.22 13.32 9.50
CA PHE A 134 1.77 14.11 10.64
C PHE A 134 2.67 15.33 10.87
N GLY A 135 3.99 15.15 10.81
CA GLY A 135 4.93 16.26 10.89
C GLY A 135 4.77 17.26 9.75
N HIS A 136 4.37 16.83 8.54
CA HIS A 136 4.07 17.73 7.43
C HIS A 136 2.80 18.56 7.68
N ILE A 137 1.72 17.93 8.16
CA ILE A 137 0.49 18.66 8.56
C ILE A 137 0.83 19.71 9.62
N LYS A 138 1.59 19.34 10.65
CA LYS A 138 1.97 20.27 11.71
C LYS A 138 2.78 21.47 11.23
N ARG A 139 3.54 21.32 10.14
CA ARG A 139 4.26 22.44 9.49
C ARG A 139 3.38 23.29 8.56
N MET A 140 2.24 22.76 8.09
CA MET A 140 1.28 23.53 7.29
C MET A 140 0.36 24.39 8.17
N ASP A 141 0.10 23.95 9.40
CA ASP A 141 -0.71 24.68 10.38
C ASP A 141 0.08 25.80 11.11
N SER A 142 1.40 25.92 10.85
CA SER A 142 2.27 26.96 11.40
C SER A 142 2.45 28.09 10.39
#